data_AF-A0A7Z9WDB5-F1
#
_entry.id   AF-A0A7Z9WDB5-F1
#
_cell.length_a   1.000
_cell.length_b   1.000
_cell.length_c   1.000
_cell.angle_alpha   90.00
_cell.angle_beta   90.00
_cell.angle_gamma   90.00
#
_symmetry.space_group_name_H-M   'P 1'
#
loop_
_entity.id
_entity.type
_entity.pdbx_description
1 polymer ?
#
loop_
_entity_poly.entity_id
_entity_poly.type
_entity_poly.pdbx_seq_one_letter_code
_entity_poly.pdbx_strand_id
1 'polypeptide(L)'
;MILKGAKRPWKLPWSSFLSLWALSFFLVFTLLLFPSHSFSSSKTKGTSKAKVLLRQADTCSKAIKGKKKRYRHYWERCISKYELIFRKYPTSPQAPWALYKAARLYTRLYRYSGLEKDLDTALNLYTKIVQRYEKHRLADDAQYYIGEIYYKYKNDPTKAYVEFVKLDIKFPSGDMRPKGKVMLDKLAVILAKKEVASRGGKGGKKGKIAQLKGIRHWSTPPESGIRPDSFAACSGHLRDIVEMGDLGRKEQI
;
A
#
# COMPACT_ATOMS: atom_id res chain seq x y z
N MET A 1 -2.78 -58.99 -87.24
CA MET A 1 -3.92 -59.38 -86.38
C MET A 1 -4.18 -58.24 -85.42
N ILE A 2 -5.34 -57.61 -85.56
CA ILE A 2 -5.87 -56.54 -84.69
C ILE A 2 -6.21 -57.16 -83.32
N LEU A 3 -6.08 -56.42 -82.21
CA LEU A 3 -7.14 -56.27 -81.19
C LEU A 3 -6.79 -55.21 -80.14
N LYS A 4 -7.72 -54.25 -80.03
CA LYS A 4 -7.80 -53.17 -79.04
C LYS A 4 -8.16 -53.74 -77.65
N GLY A 5 -7.66 -53.13 -76.58
CA GLY A 5 -8.08 -53.45 -75.20
C GLY A 5 -8.05 -52.23 -74.29
N ALA A 6 -9.19 -51.55 -74.18
CA ALA A 6 -9.39 -50.36 -73.36
C ALA A 6 -9.54 -50.69 -71.86
N LYS A 7 -8.96 -49.83 -71.01
CA LYS A 7 -8.99 -49.87 -69.55
C LYS A 7 -10.37 -49.45 -69.01
N ARG A 8 -10.88 -50.14 -67.98
CA ARG A 8 -11.93 -49.64 -67.06
C ARG A 8 -11.36 -49.50 -65.65
N PRO A 9 -11.64 -48.40 -64.91
CA PRO A 9 -11.19 -48.23 -63.53
C PRO A 9 -12.18 -48.87 -62.55
N TRP A 10 -11.67 -49.64 -61.59
CA TRP A 10 -12.45 -50.17 -60.49
C TRP A 10 -12.58 -49.11 -59.37
N LYS A 11 -13.83 -48.83 -58.98
CA LYS A 11 -14.17 -47.99 -57.83
C LYS A 11 -14.05 -48.82 -56.55
N LEU A 12 -13.33 -48.30 -55.55
CA LEU A 12 -13.32 -48.83 -54.18
C LEU A 12 -14.23 -47.98 -53.27
N PRO A 13 -14.97 -48.59 -52.32
CA PRO A 13 -16.01 -47.92 -51.54
C PRO A 13 -15.44 -47.06 -50.40
N TRP A 14 -15.96 -45.84 -50.26
CA TRP A 14 -15.57 -44.83 -49.26
C TRP A 14 -16.03 -45.13 -47.82
N SER A 15 -16.74 -46.23 -47.57
CA SER A 15 -17.43 -46.50 -46.30
C SER A 15 -16.51 -46.96 -45.17
N SER A 16 -15.23 -47.21 -45.40
CA SER A 16 -14.27 -47.63 -44.37
C SER A 16 -13.40 -46.50 -43.81
N PHE A 17 -13.45 -45.29 -44.39
CA PHE A 17 -12.61 -44.17 -43.95
C PHE A 17 -13.21 -43.36 -42.79
N LEU A 18 -14.53 -43.46 -42.53
CA LEU A 18 -15.19 -42.67 -41.48
C LEU A 18 -15.03 -43.23 -40.06
N SER A 19 -14.90 -44.55 -39.87
CA SER A 19 -14.78 -45.14 -38.53
C SER A 19 -13.38 -44.96 -37.90
N LEU A 20 -12.34 -44.79 -38.70
CA LEU A 20 -10.98 -44.53 -38.20
C LEU A 20 -10.73 -43.04 -37.89
N TRP A 21 -11.44 -42.13 -38.57
CA TRP A 21 -11.39 -40.69 -38.26
C TRP A 21 -12.21 -40.32 -37.02
N ALA A 22 -13.35 -40.97 -36.79
CA ALA A 22 -14.19 -40.71 -35.62
C ALA A 22 -13.51 -41.10 -34.29
N LEU A 23 -12.76 -42.21 -34.25
CA LEU A 23 -12.01 -42.63 -33.06
C LEU A 23 -10.75 -41.78 -32.80
N SER A 24 -10.12 -41.26 -33.86
CA SER A 24 -8.98 -40.33 -33.75
C SER A 24 -9.42 -38.96 -33.23
N PHE A 25 -10.56 -38.44 -33.70
CA PHE A 25 -11.09 -37.15 -33.24
C PHE A 25 -11.56 -37.20 -31.79
N PHE A 26 -12.11 -38.33 -31.33
CA PHE A 26 -12.54 -38.50 -29.94
C PHE A 26 -11.36 -38.56 -28.95
N LEU A 27 -10.24 -39.20 -29.32
CA LEU A 27 -9.02 -39.24 -28.49
C LEU A 27 -8.37 -37.86 -28.36
N VAL A 28 -8.32 -37.07 -29.44
CA VAL A 28 -7.78 -35.70 -29.42
C VAL A 28 -8.71 -34.74 -28.66
N PHE A 29 -10.04 -34.93 -28.73
CA PHE A 29 -11.01 -34.11 -28.00
C PHE A 29 -11.00 -34.40 -26.48
N THR A 30 -10.78 -35.65 -26.07
CA THR A 30 -10.57 -35.97 -24.63
C THR A 30 -9.25 -35.43 -24.08
N LEU A 31 -8.23 -35.23 -24.92
CA LEU A 31 -6.97 -34.62 -24.48
C LEU A 31 -7.08 -33.09 -24.34
N LEU A 32 -8.03 -32.45 -25.04
CA LEU A 32 -8.28 -31.00 -24.99
C LEU A 32 -9.35 -30.59 -23.95
N LEU A 33 -10.17 -31.51 -23.47
CA LEU A 33 -11.21 -31.27 -22.44
C LEU A 33 -10.90 -31.83 -21.06
N PHE A 34 -9.75 -32.47 -20.85
CA PHE A 34 -9.23 -32.72 -19.52
C PHE A 34 -8.12 -31.71 -19.23
N PRO A 35 -8.42 -30.59 -18.55
CA PRO A 35 -7.37 -29.75 -18.04
C PRO A 35 -6.61 -30.64 -17.07
N SER A 36 -5.35 -30.91 -17.38
CA SER A 36 -4.36 -31.45 -16.45
C SER A 36 -4.32 -30.55 -15.23
N HIS A 37 -5.25 -30.76 -14.31
CA HIS A 37 -5.21 -30.23 -12.96
C HIS A 37 -4.11 -31.02 -12.27
N SER A 38 -2.87 -30.65 -12.56
CA SER A 38 -1.75 -30.90 -11.68
C SER A 38 -2.03 -30.13 -10.38
N PHE A 39 -2.88 -30.69 -9.54
CA PHE A 39 -3.03 -30.27 -8.16
C PHE A 39 -1.78 -30.71 -7.42
N SER A 40 -0.73 -29.92 -7.54
CA SER A 40 0.49 -30.09 -6.75
C SER A 40 0.19 -29.71 -5.31
N SER A 41 -0.23 -30.70 -4.51
CA SER A 41 -0.45 -30.56 -3.08
C SER A 41 0.80 -30.95 -2.31
N SER A 42 1.79 -30.05 -2.25
CA SER A 42 2.99 -30.22 -1.41
C SER A 42 3.10 -29.20 -0.26
N LYS A 43 2.05 -28.43 0.04
CA LYS A 43 2.07 -27.36 1.07
C LYS A 43 1.70 -27.79 2.50
N THR A 44 1.33 -29.03 2.77
CA THR A 44 0.73 -29.44 4.07
C THR A 44 1.74 -29.57 5.23
N LYS A 45 3.00 -29.93 4.97
CA LYS A 45 4.02 -30.08 6.03
C LYS A 45 4.48 -28.73 6.61
N GLY A 46 4.53 -27.68 5.80
CA GLY A 46 4.92 -26.33 6.26
C GLY A 46 3.84 -25.63 7.08
N THR A 47 2.57 -25.81 6.71
CA THR A 47 1.42 -25.14 7.37
C THR A 47 1.18 -25.67 8.79
N SER A 48 1.36 -26.97 9.02
CA SER A 48 1.24 -27.57 10.36
C SER A 48 2.33 -27.05 11.30
N LYS A 49 3.58 -26.97 10.84
CA LYS A 49 4.71 -26.45 11.62
C LYS A 49 4.60 -24.95 11.91
N ALA A 50 4.20 -24.14 10.93
CA ALA A 50 3.94 -22.72 11.13
C ALA A 50 2.83 -22.47 12.18
N LYS A 51 1.77 -23.29 12.19
CA LYS A 51 0.71 -23.24 13.20
C LYS A 51 1.22 -23.54 14.61
N VAL A 52 2.08 -24.55 14.76
CA VAL A 52 2.69 -24.88 16.07
C VAL A 52 3.58 -23.74 16.55
N LEU A 53 4.44 -23.19 15.70
CA LEU A 53 5.30 -22.07 16.05
C LEU A 53 4.49 -20.83 16.45
N LEU A 54 3.38 -20.55 15.75
CA LEU A 54 2.49 -19.43 16.10
C LEU A 54 1.91 -19.61 17.50
N ARG A 55 1.44 -20.82 17.84
CA ARG A 55 0.94 -21.12 19.19
C ARG A 55 2.01 -20.93 20.25
N GLN A 56 3.26 -21.34 19.99
CA GLN A 56 4.38 -21.15 20.91
C GLN A 56 4.77 -19.66 21.09
N ALA A 57 4.65 -18.86 20.03
CA ALA A 57 4.85 -17.41 20.11
C ALA A 57 3.70 -16.74 20.90
N ASP A 58 2.46 -17.19 20.72
CA ASP A 58 1.29 -16.74 21.47
C ASP A 58 1.42 -17.03 22.97
N THR A 59 1.83 -18.24 23.35
CA THR A 59 2.05 -18.59 24.76
C THR A 59 3.16 -17.75 25.38
N CYS A 60 4.26 -17.53 24.65
CA CYS A 60 5.35 -16.64 25.07
C CYS A 60 4.83 -15.22 25.34
N SER A 61 4.08 -14.65 24.38
CA SER A 61 3.53 -13.30 24.49
C SER A 61 2.58 -13.16 25.69
N LYS A 62 1.72 -14.15 25.93
CA LYS A 62 0.81 -14.18 27.08
C LYS A 62 1.54 -14.26 28.43
N ALA A 63 2.76 -14.79 28.45
CA ALA A 63 3.57 -14.89 29.67
C ALA A 63 4.22 -13.55 30.09
N ILE A 64 4.14 -12.50 29.26
CA ILE A 64 4.64 -11.16 29.58
C ILE A 64 3.65 -10.46 30.54
N LYS A 65 3.80 -10.75 31.84
CA LYS A 65 2.94 -10.23 32.93
C LYS A 65 3.77 -9.72 34.11
N GLY A 66 3.16 -8.89 34.96
CA GLY A 66 3.78 -8.35 36.17
C GLY A 66 5.13 -7.67 35.89
N LYS A 67 6.13 -7.99 36.72
CA LYS A 67 7.49 -7.44 36.63
C LYS A 67 8.17 -7.70 35.27
N LYS A 68 7.80 -8.77 34.54
CA LYS A 68 8.40 -9.12 33.24
C LYS A 68 8.17 -8.04 32.17
N LYS A 69 7.06 -7.30 32.24
CA LYS A 69 6.73 -6.21 31.30
C LYS A 69 7.78 -5.10 31.29
N ARG A 70 8.49 -4.90 32.41
CA ARG A 70 9.49 -3.83 32.55
C ARG A 70 10.79 -4.14 31.82
N TYR A 71 11.05 -5.40 31.47
CA TYR A 71 12.33 -5.78 30.86
C TYR A 71 12.17 -6.12 29.39
N ARG A 72 12.86 -5.35 28.55
CA ARG A 72 12.84 -5.44 27.08
C ARG A 72 13.11 -6.84 26.53
N HIS A 73 14.07 -7.57 27.11
CA HIS A 73 14.49 -8.89 26.62
C HIS A 73 13.34 -9.94 26.60
N TYR A 74 12.35 -9.84 27.51
CA TYR A 74 11.18 -10.73 27.47
C TYR A 74 10.30 -10.47 26.24
N TRP A 75 10.19 -9.21 25.83
CA TRP A 75 9.45 -8.82 24.63
C TRP A 75 10.17 -9.29 23.38
N GLU A 76 11.47 -8.98 23.24
CA GLU A 76 12.29 -9.34 22.09
C GLU A 76 12.34 -10.86 21.88
N ARG A 77 12.46 -11.64 22.96
CA ARG A 77 12.42 -13.11 22.90
C ARG A 77 11.11 -13.64 22.32
N CYS A 78 9.97 -13.02 22.61
CA CYS A 78 8.70 -13.46 22.06
C CYS A 78 8.45 -12.92 20.65
N ILE A 79 8.89 -11.70 20.38
CA ILE A 79 8.83 -11.09 19.05
C ILE A 79 9.63 -11.94 18.05
N SER A 80 10.87 -12.33 18.37
CA SER A 80 11.71 -13.12 17.47
C SER A 80 11.10 -14.45 17.06
N LYS A 81 10.24 -15.05 17.91
CA LYS A 81 9.46 -16.25 17.56
C LYS A 81 8.43 -15.98 16.47
N TYR A 82 7.74 -14.84 16.51
CA TYR A 82 6.86 -14.43 15.41
C TYR A 82 7.66 -14.12 14.16
N GLU A 83 8.81 -13.47 14.30
CA GLU A 83 9.65 -13.11 13.16
C GLU A 83 10.17 -14.33 12.41
N LEU A 84 10.53 -15.38 13.15
CA LEU A 84 10.93 -16.67 12.61
C LEU A 84 9.86 -17.27 11.70
N ILE A 85 8.58 -17.11 12.03
CA ILE A 85 7.47 -17.69 11.25
C ILE A 85 7.39 -17.02 9.88
N PHE A 86 7.40 -15.69 9.81
CA PHE A 86 7.32 -15.01 8.51
C PHE A 86 8.59 -15.25 7.68
N ARG A 87 9.76 -15.39 8.31
CA ARG A 87 11.01 -15.67 7.61
C ARG A 87 11.04 -17.07 7.00
N LYS A 88 10.61 -18.08 7.76
CA LYS A 88 10.66 -19.49 7.33
C LYS A 88 9.45 -19.91 6.51
N TYR A 89 8.28 -19.29 6.73
CA TYR A 89 7.02 -19.69 6.12
C TYR A 89 6.22 -18.49 5.60
N PRO A 90 6.79 -17.63 4.72
CA PRO A 90 6.12 -16.41 4.25
C PRO A 90 4.81 -16.67 3.52
N THR A 91 4.64 -17.83 2.87
CA THR A 91 3.40 -18.16 2.13
C THR A 91 2.35 -18.86 2.98
N SER A 92 2.64 -19.11 4.26
CA SER A 92 1.72 -19.83 5.14
C SER A 92 0.60 -18.91 5.63
N PRO A 93 -0.63 -19.41 5.84
CA PRO A 93 -1.73 -18.59 6.36
C PRO A 93 -1.43 -17.98 7.73
N GLN A 94 -0.46 -18.51 8.49
CA GLN A 94 -0.03 -17.99 9.78
C GLN A 94 0.96 -16.81 9.70
N ALA A 95 1.59 -16.57 8.55
CA ALA A 95 2.56 -15.49 8.38
C ALA A 95 1.98 -14.08 8.64
N PRO A 96 0.82 -13.68 8.05
CA PRO A 96 0.24 -12.37 8.33
C PRO A 96 -0.16 -12.22 9.80
N TRP A 97 -0.67 -13.28 10.44
CA TRP A 97 -0.96 -13.29 11.88
C TRP A 97 0.29 -13.08 12.74
N ALA A 98 1.41 -13.72 12.37
CA ALA A 98 2.68 -13.56 13.08
C ALA A 98 3.20 -12.13 12.96
N LEU A 99 3.22 -11.56 11.74
CA LEU A 99 3.61 -10.16 11.51
C LEU A 99 2.75 -9.19 12.32
N TYR A 100 1.43 -9.38 12.30
CA TYR A 100 0.49 -8.52 13.01
C TYR A 100 0.72 -8.55 14.52
N LYS A 101 0.90 -9.75 15.09
CA LYS A 101 1.18 -9.93 16.52
C LYS A 101 2.54 -9.36 16.92
N ALA A 102 3.56 -9.51 16.08
CA ALA A 102 4.88 -8.91 16.29
C ALA A 102 4.78 -7.37 16.30
N ALA A 103 4.10 -6.78 15.32
CA ALA A 103 3.88 -5.33 15.24
C ALA A 103 3.16 -4.80 16.50
N ARG A 104 2.07 -5.48 16.93
CA ARG A 104 1.36 -5.14 18.18
C ARG A 104 2.24 -5.25 19.42
N LEU A 105 3.15 -6.22 19.46
CA LEU A 105 4.09 -6.35 20.57
C LEU A 105 5.10 -5.20 20.61
N TYR A 106 5.63 -4.78 19.46
CA TYR A 106 6.47 -3.59 19.38
C TYR A 106 5.73 -2.32 19.80
N THR A 107 4.49 -2.11 19.35
CA THR A 107 3.67 -0.97 19.79
C THR A 107 3.43 -0.99 21.31
N ARG A 108 3.25 -2.18 21.91
CA ARG A 108 3.11 -2.32 23.36
C ARG A 108 4.43 -2.09 24.08
N LEU A 109 5.54 -2.59 23.53
CA LEU A 109 6.89 -2.42 24.07
C LEU A 109 7.25 -0.94 24.14
N TYR A 110 6.93 -0.16 23.10
CA TYR A 110 7.12 1.30 23.10
C TYR A 110 6.54 1.98 24.34
N ARG A 111 5.37 1.54 24.83
CA ARG A 111 4.75 2.11 26.04
C ARG A 111 5.57 1.90 27.31
N TYR A 112 6.51 0.95 27.30
CA TYR A 112 7.42 0.67 28.41
C TYR A 112 8.84 1.16 28.14
N SER A 113 9.33 1.06 26.91
CA SER A 113 10.68 1.45 26.52
C SER A 113 10.82 2.93 26.18
N GLY A 114 9.78 3.57 25.66
CA GLY A 114 9.81 4.93 25.12
C GLY A 114 10.65 5.09 23.84
N LEU A 115 11.14 3.99 23.25
CA LEU A 115 12.07 4.05 22.12
C LEU A 115 11.30 4.14 20.79
N GLU A 116 11.43 5.27 20.10
CA GLU A 116 10.81 5.49 18.78
C GLU A 116 11.10 4.38 17.76
N LYS A 117 12.30 3.79 17.81
CA LYS A 117 12.69 2.64 16.97
C LYS A 117 11.71 1.47 17.06
N ASP A 118 11.06 1.26 18.21
CA ASP A 118 10.04 0.23 18.38
C ASP A 118 8.79 0.55 17.56
N LEU A 119 8.37 1.81 17.51
CA LEU A 119 7.26 2.23 16.66
C LEU A 119 7.59 2.14 15.18
N ASP A 120 8.79 2.55 14.78
CA ASP A 120 9.23 2.46 13.39
C ASP A 120 9.27 0.99 12.94
N THR A 121 9.71 0.09 13.82
CA THR A 121 9.68 -1.35 13.56
C THR A 121 8.24 -1.87 13.47
N ALA A 122 7.33 -1.43 14.35
CA ALA A 122 5.92 -1.79 14.28
C ALA A 122 5.27 -1.33 12.96
N LEU A 123 5.51 -0.07 12.56
CA LEU A 123 5.03 0.51 11.31
C LEU A 123 5.53 -0.28 10.09
N ASN A 124 6.82 -0.63 10.08
CA ASN A 124 7.40 -1.45 9.02
C ASN A 124 6.73 -2.84 8.93
N LEU A 125 6.44 -3.47 10.06
CA LEU A 125 5.77 -4.77 10.09
C LEU A 125 4.30 -4.67 9.62
N TYR A 126 3.55 -3.66 10.05
CA TYR A 126 2.19 -3.43 9.54
C TYR A 126 2.18 -3.13 8.04
N THR A 127 3.11 -2.30 7.57
CA THR A 127 3.24 -1.95 6.15
C THR A 127 3.50 -3.20 5.30
N LYS A 128 4.32 -4.14 5.79
CA LYS A 128 4.52 -5.44 5.12
C LYS A 128 3.23 -6.26 5.01
N ILE A 129 2.32 -6.16 5.98
CA ILE A 129 1.03 -6.85 5.92
C ILE A 129 0.18 -6.25 4.81
N VAL A 130 0.04 -4.92 4.80
CA VAL A 130 -0.72 -4.18 3.79
C VAL A 130 -0.19 -4.45 2.39
N GLN A 131 1.13 -4.46 2.21
CA GLN A 131 1.76 -4.65 0.89
C GLN A 131 1.74 -6.10 0.39
N ARG A 132 1.99 -7.08 1.26
CA ARG A 132 2.16 -8.49 0.84
C ARG A 132 0.91 -9.34 0.99
N TYR A 133 -0.01 -8.93 1.85
CA TYR A 133 -1.22 -9.68 2.19
C TYR A 133 -2.46 -8.80 2.10
N GLU A 134 -2.53 -7.94 1.08
CA GLU A 134 -3.61 -6.96 0.89
C GLU A 134 -5.02 -7.59 0.91
N LYS A 135 -5.15 -8.82 0.37
CA LYS A 135 -6.44 -9.55 0.35
C LYS A 135 -6.79 -10.22 1.69
N HIS A 136 -5.89 -10.22 2.66
CA HIS A 136 -6.12 -10.86 3.96
C HIS A 136 -6.91 -9.92 4.89
N ARG A 137 -7.81 -10.47 5.72
CA ARG A 137 -8.56 -9.76 6.79
C ARG A 137 -7.68 -9.15 7.90
N LEU A 138 -6.38 -8.99 7.68
CA LEU A 138 -5.48 -8.30 8.60
C LEU A 138 -4.89 -7.04 7.96
N ALA A 139 -5.10 -6.82 6.65
CA ALA A 139 -4.54 -5.69 5.94
C ALA A 139 -5.23 -4.38 6.32
N ASP A 140 -6.56 -4.40 6.46
CA ASP A 140 -7.38 -3.29 6.97
C ASP A 140 -7.08 -3.00 8.44
N ASP A 141 -7.04 -4.04 9.27
CA ASP A 141 -6.51 -4.06 10.63
C ASP A 141 -5.14 -3.37 10.72
N ALA A 142 -4.18 -3.77 9.90
CA ALA A 142 -2.82 -3.22 9.88
C ALA A 142 -2.79 -1.75 9.44
N GLN A 143 -3.53 -1.39 8.39
CA GLN A 143 -3.62 -0.02 7.90
C GLN A 143 -4.25 0.91 8.94
N TYR A 144 -5.27 0.44 9.67
CA TYR A 144 -5.86 1.16 10.80
C TYR A 144 -4.84 1.40 11.91
N TYR A 145 -4.06 0.38 12.30
CA TYR A 145 -3.04 0.52 13.34
C TYR A 145 -1.87 1.43 12.94
N ILE A 146 -1.52 1.51 11.65
CA ILE A 146 -0.57 2.49 11.13
C ILE A 146 -1.07 3.91 11.45
N GLY A 147 -2.33 4.21 11.10
CA GLY A 147 -2.97 5.50 11.41
C GLY A 147 -3.03 5.78 12.92
N GLU A 148 -3.39 4.78 13.74
CA GLU A 148 -3.39 4.93 15.21
C GLU A 148 -2.01 5.23 15.77
N ILE A 149 -0.93 4.65 15.24
CA ILE A 149 0.42 4.92 15.72
C ILE A 149 0.81 6.37 15.45
N TYR A 150 0.55 6.87 14.24
CA TYR A 150 0.82 8.26 13.91
C TYR A 150 0.01 9.22 14.78
N TYR A 151 -1.26 8.90 15.01
CA TYR A 151 -2.14 9.73 15.82
C TYR A 151 -1.75 9.74 17.31
N LYS A 152 -1.59 8.56 17.92
CA LYS A 152 -1.47 8.43 19.39
C LYS A 152 -0.05 8.57 19.91
N TYR A 153 0.94 8.11 19.15
CA TYR A 153 2.30 7.99 19.65
C TYR A 153 3.25 8.97 18.99
N LYS A 154 3.19 9.13 17.65
CA LYS A 154 4.03 10.11 16.95
C LYS A 154 3.48 11.53 16.94
N ASN A 155 2.26 11.75 17.46
CA ASN A 155 1.59 13.06 17.52
C ASN A 155 1.53 13.79 16.16
N ASP A 156 1.37 13.03 15.07
CA ASP A 156 1.30 13.56 13.70
C ASP A 156 -0.12 13.34 13.14
N PRO A 157 -1.08 14.24 13.45
CA PRO A 157 -2.46 14.09 13.00
C PRO A 157 -2.61 14.20 11.49
N THR A 158 -1.70 14.90 10.81
CA THR A 158 -1.71 15.04 9.35
C THR A 158 -1.37 13.71 8.69
N LYS A 159 -0.29 13.03 9.12
CA LYS A 159 0.01 11.67 8.63
C LYS A 159 -1.06 10.68 9.01
N ALA A 160 -1.56 10.74 10.25
CA ALA A 160 -2.66 9.86 10.66
C ALA A 160 -3.88 9.99 9.75
N TYR A 161 -4.26 11.22 9.37
CA TYR A 161 -5.37 11.48 8.46
C TYR A 161 -5.15 10.79 7.12
N VAL A 162 -3.97 10.97 6.51
CA VAL A 162 -3.61 10.31 5.24
C VAL A 162 -3.69 8.79 5.34
N GLU A 163 -3.23 8.20 6.45
CA GLU A 163 -3.27 6.73 6.63
C GLU A 163 -4.69 6.19 6.82
N PHE A 164 -5.59 6.95 7.45
CA PHE A 164 -7.02 6.59 7.53
C PHE A 164 -7.77 6.82 6.22
N VAL A 165 -7.38 7.81 5.40
CA VAL A 165 -7.91 7.96 4.03
C VAL A 165 -7.51 6.75 3.18
N LYS A 166 -6.24 6.31 3.28
CA LYS A 166 -5.78 5.08 2.61
C LYS A 166 -6.59 3.86 3.05
N LEU A 167 -6.97 3.75 4.33
CA LEU A 167 -7.84 2.69 4.82
C LEU A 167 -9.21 2.70 4.11
N ASP A 168 -9.84 3.87 3.97
CA ASP A 168 -11.15 4.02 3.33
C ASP A 168 -11.12 3.65 1.84
N ILE A 169 -10.06 4.04 1.14
CA ILE A 169 -9.89 3.81 -0.30
C ILE A 169 -9.47 2.36 -0.60
N LYS A 170 -8.47 1.83 0.13
CA LYS A 170 -7.90 0.50 -0.18
C LYS A 170 -8.75 -0.65 0.34
N PHE A 171 -9.51 -0.44 1.42
CA PHE A 171 -10.27 -1.50 2.08
C PHE A 171 -11.75 -1.11 2.22
N PRO A 172 -12.48 -0.92 1.10
CA PRO A 172 -13.87 -0.44 1.12
C PRO A 172 -14.83 -1.38 1.87
N SER A 173 -14.51 -2.68 1.91
CA SER A 173 -15.25 -3.73 2.61
C SER A 173 -14.58 -4.21 3.91
N GLY A 174 -13.53 -3.53 4.39
CA GLY A 174 -12.78 -3.91 5.59
C GLY A 174 -13.56 -3.65 6.89
N ASP A 175 -13.35 -4.48 7.91
CA ASP A 175 -14.06 -4.37 9.20
C ASP A 175 -13.62 -3.14 10.01
N MET A 176 -12.40 -2.65 9.76
CA MET A 176 -11.87 -1.42 10.37
C MET A 176 -12.32 -0.13 9.69
N ARG A 177 -12.93 -0.19 8.51
CA ARG A 177 -13.29 1.00 7.74
C ARG A 177 -14.23 1.96 8.51
N PRO A 178 -15.31 1.50 9.18
CA PRO A 178 -16.16 2.39 9.97
C PRO A 178 -15.41 3.11 11.09
N LYS A 179 -14.48 2.41 11.76
CA LYS A 179 -13.62 3.02 12.80
C LYS A 179 -12.66 4.05 12.19
N GLY A 180 -12.13 3.77 11.01
CA GLY A 180 -11.33 4.71 10.23
C GLY A 180 -12.06 6.03 9.96
N LYS A 181 -13.34 5.96 9.55
CA LYS A 181 -14.16 7.16 9.30
C LYS A 181 -14.35 8.01 10.55
N VAL A 182 -14.69 7.39 11.69
CA VAL A 182 -14.78 8.10 12.98
C VAL A 182 -13.47 8.82 13.32
N MET A 183 -12.33 8.19 13.04
CA MET A 183 -11.02 8.81 13.24
C MET A 183 -10.76 9.96 12.25
N LEU A 184 -11.19 9.86 10.99
CA LEU A 184 -11.09 10.94 10.00
C LEU A 184 -11.87 12.18 10.44
N ASP A 185 -13.11 12.01 10.89
CA ASP A 185 -13.94 13.12 11.38
C ASP A 185 -13.28 13.81 12.58
N LYS A 186 -12.77 13.00 13.53
CA LYS A 186 -12.04 13.51 14.69
C LYS A 186 -10.79 14.29 14.29
N LEU A 187 -10.02 13.76 13.35
CA LEU A 187 -8.79 14.40 12.87
C LEU A 187 -9.07 15.67 12.10
N ALA A 188 -10.14 15.73 11.31
CA ALA A 188 -10.55 16.95 10.61
C ALA A 188 -10.80 18.11 11.59
N VAL A 189 -11.50 17.85 12.70
CA VAL A 189 -11.71 18.85 13.76
C VAL A 189 -10.38 19.29 14.40
N ILE A 190 -9.49 18.35 14.70
CA ILE A 190 -8.17 18.64 15.30
C ILE A 190 -7.33 19.50 14.36
N LEU A 191 -7.30 19.17 13.07
CA LEU A 191 -6.54 19.90 12.07
C LEU A 191 -7.10 21.31 11.86
N ALA A 192 -8.43 21.45 11.76
CA ALA A 192 -9.07 22.76 11.68
C ALA A 192 -8.74 23.66 12.88
N LYS A 193 -8.80 23.12 14.11
CA LYS A 193 -8.40 23.84 15.32
C LYS A 193 -6.93 24.26 15.29
N LYS A 194 -6.04 23.39 14.81
CA LYS A 194 -4.60 23.67 14.67
C LYS A 194 -4.34 24.80 13.67
N GLU A 195 -5.09 24.84 12.56
CA GLU A 195 -5.02 25.91 11.55
C GLU A 195 -5.51 27.27 12.09
N VAL A 196 -6.60 27.28 12.86
CA VAL A 196 -7.07 28.52 13.49
C VAL A 196 -6.06 29.03 14.53
N ALA A 197 -5.49 28.13 15.34
CA ALA A 197 -4.47 28.50 16.32
C ALA A 197 -3.17 29.01 15.66
N SER A 198 -2.75 28.41 14.55
CA SER A 198 -1.55 28.84 13.82
C SER A 198 -1.74 30.21 13.16
N ARG A 199 -2.96 30.54 12.71
CA ARG A 199 -3.32 31.87 12.17
C ARG A 199 -3.43 32.93 13.26
N GLY A 200 -4.00 32.61 14.42
CA GLY A 200 -4.10 33.52 15.57
C GLY A 200 -2.74 33.91 16.16
N GLY A 201 -1.75 33.00 16.13
CA GLY A 201 -0.38 33.28 16.59
C GLY A 201 0.47 34.15 15.66
N LYS A 202 0.08 34.30 14.38
CA LYS A 202 0.78 35.17 13.42
C LYS A 202 0.29 36.62 13.37
N GLY A 203 -0.70 36.99 14.20
CA GLY A 203 -1.23 38.36 14.32
C GLY A 203 -0.45 39.30 15.25
N GLY A 204 0.69 38.87 15.79
CA GLY A 204 1.43 39.55 16.87
C GLY A 204 2.73 40.24 16.45
N LYS A 205 2.83 40.79 15.25
CA LYS A 205 3.73 41.93 14.97
C LYS A 205 2.90 42.97 14.25
N LYS A 206 2.33 43.91 15.00
CA LYS A 206 2.03 45.24 14.46
C LYS A 206 3.37 45.84 14.03
N GLY A 207 3.84 45.49 12.83
CA GLY A 207 4.74 46.37 12.11
C GLY A 207 4.04 47.72 12.09
N LYS A 208 4.71 48.76 12.59
CA LYS A 208 4.25 50.14 12.43
C LYS A 208 3.83 50.27 10.98
N ILE A 209 2.53 50.49 10.74
CA ILE A 209 2.05 50.84 9.42
C ILE A 209 2.75 52.16 9.12
N ALA A 210 3.80 52.11 8.30
CA ALA A 210 4.44 53.33 7.83
C ALA A 210 3.34 54.12 7.12
N GLN A 211 3.05 55.31 7.63
CA GLN A 211 2.14 56.24 6.95
C GLN A 211 2.73 56.53 5.58
N LEU A 212 2.16 55.91 4.56
CA LEU A 212 2.43 56.23 3.16
C LEU A 212 1.89 57.64 2.89
N LYS A 213 2.72 58.65 3.11
CA LYS A 213 2.52 59.98 2.54
C LYS A 213 2.98 59.94 1.09
N GLY A 214 2.06 60.18 0.17
CA GLY A 214 2.35 60.32 -1.25
C GLY A 214 1.78 59.22 -2.13
N ILE A 215 0.49 58.92 -2.00
CA ILE A 215 -0.23 58.24 -3.08
C ILE A 215 -0.38 59.28 -4.19
N ARG A 216 0.52 59.25 -5.19
CA ARG A 216 0.28 59.96 -6.44
C ARG A 216 -0.85 59.26 -7.17
N HIS A 217 -1.94 59.98 -7.43
CA HIS A 217 -2.97 59.51 -8.35
C HIS A 217 -2.34 59.48 -9.75
N TRP A 218 -2.52 58.39 -10.47
CA TRP A 218 -2.31 58.38 -11.91
C TRP A 218 -3.67 58.24 -12.56
N SER A 219 -4.17 59.34 -13.12
CA SER A 219 -5.37 59.31 -13.94
C SER A 219 -4.94 58.89 -15.34
N THR A 220 -5.41 57.73 -15.80
CA THR A 220 -5.30 57.37 -17.22
C THR A 220 -6.12 58.36 -18.04
N PRO A 221 -5.58 58.95 -19.12
CA PRO A 221 -6.37 59.77 -20.02
C PRO A 221 -7.44 58.91 -20.71
N PRO A 222 -8.61 59.50 -21.03
CA PRO A 222 -9.70 58.76 -21.64
C PRO A 222 -9.30 58.25 -23.02
N GLU A 223 -9.67 56.99 -23.29
CA GLU A 223 -9.47 56.31 -24.56
C GLU A 223 -10.01 57.14 -25.72
N SER A 224 -9.12 57.58 -26.60
CA SER A 224 -9.50 57.90 -27.97
C SER A 224 -8.35 57.59 -28.91
N GLY A 225 -8.66 56.78 -29.92
CA GLY A 225 -7.79 56.55 -31.07
C GLY A 225 -6.92 55.30 -30.96
N ILE A 226 -7.50 54.16 -31.30
CA ILE A 226 -6.74 52.97 -31.72
C ILE A 226 -5.86 53.41 -32.91
N ARG A 227 -4.54 53.37 -32.71
CA ARG A 227 -3.57 53.18 -33.80
C ARG A 227 -2.87 51.85 -33.55
N PRO A 228 -2.79 50.96 -34.55
CA PRO A 228 -1.90 49.81 -34.44
C PRO A 228 -0.45 50.34 -34.42
N ASP A 229 0.50 49.48 -34.05
CA ASP A 229 1.95 49.71 -34.14
C ASP A 229 2.62 50.14 -32.82
N SER A 230 2.72 49.22 -31.86
CA SER A 230 3.93 49.07 -31.00
C SER A 230 3.80 47.89 -30.01
N PHE A 231 3.92 46.67 -30.53
CA PHE A 231 4.40 45.54 -29.75
C PHE A 231 5.90 45.76 -29.45
N ALA A 232 6.24 46.41 -28.35
CA ALA A 232 7.60 46.37 -27.81
C ALA A 232 7.62 46.76 -26.32
N ALA A 233 8.38 45.98 -25.55
CA ALA A 233 8.83 46.26 -24.18
C ALA A 233 7.86 45.93 -23.04
N CYS A 234 7.69 44.63 -22.78
CA CYS A 234 7.69 44.12 -21.40
C CYS A 234 8.17 42.67 -21.36
N SER A 235 9.40 42.45 -21.84
CA SER A 235 10.12 41.18 -21.70
C SER A 235 11.32 41.43 -20.80
N GLY A 236 11.14 41.24 -19.49
CA GLY A 236 12.27 41.35 -18.58
C GLY A 236 11.94 41.33 -17.10
N HIS A 237 11.22 40.30 -16.62
CA HIS A 237 11.44 39.76 -15.25
C HIS A 237 10.62 38.48 -14.99
N LEU A 238 10.84 37.42 -15.76
CA LEU A 238 10.20 36.11 -15.50
C LEU A 238 11.02 34.94 -16.05
N ARG A 239 12.29 34.90 -15.65
CA ARG A 239 13.15 33.71 -15.67
C ARG A 239 13.93 33.77 -14.37
N ASP A 240 13.41 33.11 -13.33
CA ASP A 240 14.16 32.67 -12.13
C ASP A 240 13.30 31.83 -11.16
N ILE A 241 12.33 31.05 -11.65
CA ILE A 241 11.63 30.04 -10.82
C ILE A 241 11.36 28.76 -11.63
N VAL A 242 12.38 28.18 -12.25
CA VAL A 242 12.39 26.77 -12.68
C VAL A 242 13.84 26.24 -12.64
N GLU A 243 14.49 26.27 -11.48
CA GLU A 243 15.72 25.48 -11.26
C GLU A 243 16.12 25.40 -9.77
N MET A 244 15.33 24.69 -8.96
CA MET A 244 15.82 24.15 -7.67
C MET A 244 15.19 22.78 -7.41
N GLY A 245 15.42 21.89 -8.37
CA GLY A 245 15.00 20.50 -8.33
C GLY A 245 16.15 19.53 -8.55
N ASP A 246 17.38 19.80 -8.09
CA ASP A 246 18.42 18.75 -8.05
C ASP A 246 19.66 19.06 -7.18
N LEU A 247 19.49 19.34 -5.88
CA LEU A 247 20.63 19.39 -4.94
C LEU A 247 20.31 18.65 -3.66
N GLY A 248 20.55 17.34 -3.66
CA GLY A 248 20.38 16.51 -2.47
C GLY A 248 20.82 15.07 -2.61
N ARG A 249 21.84 14.77 -3.43
CA ARG A 249 22.51 13.46 -3.44
C ARG A 249 23.90 13.55 -4.07
N LYS A 250 24.92 13.78 -3.23
CA LYS A 250 26.29 13.25 -3.35
C LYS A 250 27.16 13.90 -2.29
N GLU A 251 27.26 13.24 -1.13
CA GLU A 251 28.45 13.28 -0.28
C GLU A 251 28.43 12.05 0.61
N GLN A 252 29.11 11.01 0.15
CA GLN A 252 29.75 9.96 0.96
C GLN A 252 30.67 9.19 0.01
N ILE A 253 31.91 9.67 -0.08
CA ILE A 253 33.11 8.84 -0.18
C ILE A 253 33.78 8.96 1.19
#